data_AF-A0A7C4VCH3-F1
#
_entry.id   AF-A0A7C4VCH3-F1
#
_cell.length_a   1.000
_cell.length_b   1.000
_cell.length_c   1.000
_cell.angle_alpha   90.00
_cell.angle_beta   90.00
_cell.angle_gamma   90.00
#
_symmetry.space_group_name_H-M   'P 1'
#
loop_
_entity.id
_entity.type
_entity.pdbx_description
1 polymer ?
#
loop_
_entity_poly.entity_id
_entity_poly.type
_entity_poly.pdbx_seq_one_letter_code
_entity_poly.pdbx_strand_id
1 'polypeptide(L)'
;MTREELLQDLAYARSLAEEGRHAPLLGGAYFVFWGLLNAAAFTAHWAVRAGRLPHLDGWAFPTIWISYAIVAGVGMALLGARTRSKPGLTSIGVRAESAMWMGAALALLAISVGSIARMVTENDLTAPNAIFGAAFALYGAALFGTAKLSQQAWLGAYAWLSFAIAGALCLFANQAWAYLGAAAGSLIVLFAPGVLLLRREPSNIV
;
A
#
# COMPACT_ATOMS: atom_id res chain seq x y z
N MET A 1 -48.00 -4.16 -10.65
CA MET A 1 -47.14 -3.26 -9.87
C MET A 1 -47.97 -2.10 -9.37
N THR A 2 -48.26 -2.06 -8.08
CA THR A 2 -48.95 -0.95 -7.43
C THR A 2 -47.95 0.13 -7.05
N ARG A 3 -48.43 1.35 -6.76
CA ARG A 3 -47.57 2.47 -6.31
C ARG A 3 -46.83 2.13 -5.01
N GLU A 4 -47.46 1.36 -4.12
CA GLU A 4 -46.87 0.92 -2.84
C GLU A 4 -45.73 -0.07 -3.05
N GLU A 5 -45.88 -1.02 -3.98
CA GLU A 5 -44.79 -1.96 -4.35
C GLU A 5 -43.58 -1.20 -4.91
N LEU A 6 -43.79 -0.20 -5.77
CA LEU A 6 -42.70 0.63 -6.30
C LEU A 6 -41.98 1.45 -5.21
N LEU A 7 -42.72 1.97 -4.23
CA LEU A 7 -42.13 2.71 -3.11
C LEU A 7 -41.35 1.79 -2.17
N GLN A 8 -41.83 0.56 -1.96
CA GLN A 8 -41.13 -0.46 -1.18
C GLN A 8 -39.85 -0.92 -1.88
N ASP A 9 -39.89 -1.18 -3.18
CA ASP A 9 -38.71 -1.54 -3.97
C ASP A 9 -37.66 -0.42 -3.96
N LEU A 10 -38.09 0.84 -4.05
CA LEU A 10 -37.19 1.99 -3.97
C LEU A 10 -36.60 2.16 -2.57
N ALA A 11 -37.40 1.95 -1.52
CA ALA A 11 -36.92 1.96 -0.14
C ALA A 11 -35.90 0.84 0.13
N TYR A 12 -36.16 -0.36 -0.39
CA TYR A 12 -35.26 -1.51 -0.30
C TYR A 12 -33.97 -1.29 -1.11
N ALA A 13 -34.06 -0.80 -2.34
CA ALA A 13 -32.89 -0.46 -3.15
C ALA A 13 -32.03 0.63 -2.46
N ARG A 14 -32.68 1.61 -1.83
CA ARG A 14 -32.01 2.64 -1.04
C ARG A 14 -31.34 2.06 0.20
N SER A 15 -32.01 1.23 0.98
CA SER A 15 -31.42 0.62 2.19
C SER A 15 -30.24 -0.26 1.82
N LEU A 16 -30.35 -1.06 0.76
CA LEU A 16 -29.27 -1.90 0.25
C LEU A 16 -28.06 -1.05 -0.22
N ALA A 17 -28.31 0.09 -0.87
CA ALA A 17 -27.27 1.03 -1.25
C ALA A 17 -26.61 1.72 -0.04
N GLU A 18 -27.40 2.08 0.97
CA GLU A 18 -26.90 2.68 2.22
C GLU A 18 -26.11 1.67 3.07
N GLU A 19 -26.51 0.40 3.12
CA GLU A 19 -25.77 -0.69 3.77
C GLU A 19 -24.43 -0.95 3.08
N GLY A 20 -24.41 -0.98 1.75
CA GLY A 20 -23.18 -1.11 0.96
C GLY A 20 -22.18 0.04 1.18
N ARG A 21 -22.67 1.24 1.54
CA ARG A 21 -21.83 2.40 1.89
C ARG A 21 -21.09 2.22 3.22
N HIS A 22 -21.65 1.44 4.14
CA HIS A 22 -21.08 1.20 5.47
C HIS A 22 -20.31 -0.13 5.56
N ALA A 23 -20.09 -0.81 4.44
CA ALA A 23 -19.31 -2.03 4.40
C ALA A 23 -17.88 -1.79 4.93
N PRO A 24 -17.35 -2.69 5.79
CA PRO A 24 -16.01 -2.55 6.36
C PRO A 24 -14.95 -2.64 5.26
N LEU A 25 -13.89 -1.84 5.40
CA LEU A 25 -12.72 -1.93 4.52
C LEU A 25 -11.99 -3.26 4.79
N LEU A 26 -11.75 -4.04 3.73
CA LEU A 26 -11.11 -5.36 3.80
C LEU A 26 -9.60 -5.31 3.50
N GLY A 27 -9.02 -4.11 3.45
CA GLY A 27 -7.62 -3.85 3.09
C GLY A 27 -6.60 -4.14 4.19
N GLY A 28 -7.03 -4.42 5.42
CA GLY A 28 -6.15 -4.48 6.59
C GLY A 28 -5.01 -5.49 6.46
N ALA A 29 -5.31 -6.70 5.97
CA ALA A 29 -4.31 -7.75 5.77
C ALA A 29 -3.23 -7.34 4.73
N TYR A 30 -3.65 -6.66 3.65
CA TYR A 30 -2.73 -6.17 2.63
C TYR A 30 -1.79 -5.10 3.18
N PHE A 31 -2.32 -4.19 4.00
CA PHE A 31 -1.54 -3.12 4.61
C PHE A 31 -0.48 -3.65 5.58
N VAL A 32 -0.84 -4.64 6.41
CA VAL A 32 0.10 -5.32 7.31
C VAL A 32 1.20 -6.01 6.52
N PHE A 33 0.83 -6.76 5.47
CA PHE A 33 1.77 -7.47 4.62
C PHE A 33 2.78 -6.52 3.96
N TRP A 34 2.30 -5.48 3.28
CA TRP A 34 3.17 -4.50 2.63
C TRP A 34 3.99 -3.70 3.62
N GLY A 35 3.43 -3.31 4.76
CA GLY A 35 4.18 -2.59 5.80
C GLY A 35 5.37 -3.39 6.32
N LEU A 36 5.19 -4.69 6.59
CA LEU A 36 6.28 -5.58 7.03
C LEU A 36 7.29 -5.86 5.91
N LEU A 37 6.80 -6.17 4.71
CA LEU A 37 7.66 -6.50 3.57
C LEU A 37 8.54 -5.31 3.17
N ASN A 38 7.96 -4.10 3.10
CA ASN A 38 8.70 -2.86 2.84
C ASN A 38 9.73 -2.59 3.94
N ALA A 39 9.34 -2.73 5.21
CA ALA A 39 10.26 -2.51 6.32
C ALA A 39 11.46 -3.46 6.27
N ALA A 40 11.22 -4.75 5.97
CA ALA A 40 12.27 -5.73 5.80
C ALA A 40 13.20 -5.39 4.62
N ALA A 41 12.64 -5.07 3.46
CA ALA A 41 13.42 -4.74 2.26
C ALA A 41 14.25 -3.46 2.42
N PHE A 42 13.67 -2.40 2.98
CA PHE A 42 14.40 -1.16 3.23
C PHE A 42 15.49 -1.32 4.29
N THR A 43 15.24 -2.13 5.33
CA THR A 43 16.27 -2.46 6.33
C THR A 43 17.41 -3.26 5.72
N ALA A 44 17.11 -4.24 4.87
CA ALA A 44 18.12 -5.00 4.14
C ALA A 44 18.93 -4.10 3.20
N HIS A 45 18.26 -3.20 2.48
CA HIS A 45 18.91 -2.23 1.60
C HIS A 45 19.87 -1.32 2.38
N TRP A 46 19.43 -0.79 3.53
CA TRP A 46 20.29 -0.03 4.43
C TRP A 46 21.50 -0.84 4.90
N ALA A 47 21.30 -2.10 5.30
CA ALA A 47 22.38 -2.95 5.79
C ALA A 47 23.49 -3.16 4.74
N VAL A 48 23.11 -3.31 3.47
CA VAL A 48 24.07 -3.34 2.34
C VAL A 48 24.81 -2.02 2.23
N ARG A 49 24.10 -0.89 2.21
CA ARG A 49 24.69 0.46 2.10
C ARG A 49 25.60 0.80 3.29
N ALA A 50 25.32 0.26 4.46
CA ALA A 50 26.10 0.43 5.69
C ALA A 50 27.31 -0.51 5.77
N GLY A 51 27.57 -1.34 4.76
CA GLY A 51 28.68 -2.30 4.74
C GLY A 51 28.51 -3.46 5.73
N ARG A 52 27.29 -3.72 6.23
CA ARG A 52 27.00 -4.81 7.18
C ARG A 52 26.88 -6.17 6.48
N LEU A 53 26.77 -6.18 5.15
CA LEU A 53 26.70 -7.38 4.32
C LEU A 53 27.83 -7.40 3.28
N PRO A 54 29.10 -7.48 3.72
CA PRO A 54 30.27 -7.34 2.85
C PRO A 54 30.46 -8.50 1.88
N HIS A 55 29.83 -9.66 2.11
CA HIS A 55 30.00 -10.86 1.27
C HIS A 55 29.08 -10.92 0.04
N LEU A 56 28.19 -9.93 -0.12
CA LEU A 56 27.25 -9.85 -1.24
C LEU A 56 27.77 -8.85 -2.28
N ASP A 57 28.92 -9.14 -2.88
CA ASP A 57 29.53 -8.31 -3.94
C ASP A 57 28.60 -8.19 -5.15
N GLY A 58 28.25 -6.96 -5.57
CA GLY A 58 27.48 -6.61 -6.78
C GLY A 58 26.04 -7.12 -6.87
N TRP A 59 25.73 -8.25 -6.23
CA TRP A 59 24.47 -8.98 -6.27
C TRP A 59 23.54 -8.64 -5.11
N ALA A 60 24.02 -7.92 -4.09
CA ALA A 60 23.23 -7.57 -2.91
C ALA A 60 21.88 -6.91 -3.26
N PHE A 61 21.89 -5.85 -4.08
CA PHE A 61 20.66 -5.13 -4.43
C PHE A 61 19.71 -5.96 -5.31
N PRO A 62 20.17 -6.61 -6.41
CA PRO A 62 19.34 -7.54 -7.16
C PRO A 62 18.71 -8.64 -6.29
N THR A 63 19.49 -9.28 -5.41
CA THR A 63 18.97 -10.35 -4.54
C THR A 63 17.87 -9.85 -3.61
N ILE A 64 18.03 -8.67 -3.00
CA ILE A 64 17.01 -8.07 -2.13
C ILE A 64 15.72 -7.80 -2.93
N TRP A 65 15.82 -7.14 -4.08
CA TRP A 65 14.62 -6.70 -4.80
C TRP A 65 13.94 -7.82 -5.61
N ILE A 66 14.68 -8.80 -6.10
CA ILE A 66 14.11 -10.01 -6.73
C ILE A 66 13.39 -10.85 -5.67
N SER A 67 14.01 -11.10 -4.52
CA SER A 67 13.34 -11.83 -3.43
C SER A 67 12.11 -11.08 -2.92
N TYR A 68 12.17 -9.76 -2.81
CA TYR A 68 11.02 -8.91 -2.52
C TYR A 68 9.90 -9.09 -3.54
N ALA A 69 10.20 -9.07 -4.85
CA ALA A 69 9.20 -9.25 -5.90
C ALA A 69 8.53 -10.64 -5.84
N ILE A 70 9.31 -11.69 -5.57
CA ILE A 70 8.79 -13.06 -5.40
C ILE A 70 7.87 -13.13 -4.17
N VAL A 71 8.33 -12.65 -3.01
CA VAL A 71 7.54 -12.65 -1.77
C VAL A 71 6.27 -11.81 -1.93
N ALA A 72 6.37 -10.64 -2.57
CA ALA A 72 5.24 -9.78 -2.90
C ALA A 72 4.21 -10.52 -3.78
N GLY A 73 4.65 -11.14 -4.88
CA GLY A 73 3.78 -11.87 -5.79
C GLY A 73 3.05 -13.04 -5.12
N VAL A 74 3.79 -13.87 -4.37
CA VAL A 74 3.22 -15.00 -3.63
C VAL A 74 2.27 -14.52 -2.54
N GLY A 75 2.68 -13.53 -1.73
CA GLY A 75 1.85 -12.99 -0.65
C GLY A 75 0.56 -12.37 -1.16
N MET A 76 0.62 -11.61 -2.26
CA MET A 76 -0.57 -11.04 -2.92
C MET A 76 -1.50 -12.11 -3.48
N ALA A 77 -0.96 -13.18 -4.07
CA ALA A 77 -1.78 -14.30 -4.57
C ALA A 77 -2.51 -15.02 -3.44
N LEU A 78 -1.82 -15.29 -2.32
CA LEU A 78 -2.39 -15.94 -1.14
C LEU A 78 -3.45 -15.07 -0.44
N LEU A 79 -3.16 -13.78 -0.26
CA LEU A 79 -4.12 -12.83 0.32
C LEU A 79 -5.35 -12.67 -0.59
N GLY A 80 -5.13 -12.55 -1.90
CA GLY A 80 -6.19 -12.51 -2.91
C GLY A 80 -7.11 -13.72 -2.82
N ALA A 81 -6.55 -14.92 -2.78
CA ALA A 81 -7.31 -16.17 -2.62
C ALA A 81 -8.14 -16.17 -1.33
N ARG A 82 -7.58 -15.70 -0.21
CA ARG A 82 -8.27 -15.64 1.09
C ARG A 82 -9.41 -14.62 1.12
N THR A 83 -9.30 -13.52 0.39
CA THR A 83 -10.33 -12.46 0.42
C THR A 83 -11.49 -12.68 -0.54
N ARG A 84 -11.34 -13.54 -1.56
CA ARG A 84 -12.34 -13.77 -2.63
C ARG A 84 -13.74 -14.17 -2.14
N SER A 85 -13.87 -14.77 -0.97
CA SER A 85 -15.14 -15.23 -0.40
C SER A 85 -15.75 -14.26 0.62
N LYS A 86 -15.12 -13.12 0.91
CA LYS A 86 -15.63 -12.17 1.91
C LYS A 86 -16.83 -11.37 1.37
N PRO A 87 -17.92 -11.23 2.14
CA PRO A 87 -19.04 -10.34 1.80
C PRO A 87 -18.57 -8.89 1.63
N GLY A 88 -19.16 -8.15 0.69
CA GLY A 88 -18.87 -6.72 0.48
C GLY A 88 -17.72 -6.38 -0.48
N LEU A 89 -17.06 -7.38 -1.08
CA LEU A 89 -16.00 -7.18 -2.09
C LEU A 89 -16.46 -6.37 -3.32
N THR A 90 -17.74 -6.47 -3.69
CA THR A 90 -18.30 -5.78 -4.85
C THR A 90 -18.83 -4.38 -4.51
N SER A 91 -18.72 -3.94 -3.26
CA SER A 91 -19.11 -2.60 -2.85
C SER A 91 -18.31 -1.53 -3.58
N ILE A 92 -18.95 -0.37 -3.81
CA ILE A 92 -18.32 0.75 -4.51
C ILE A 92 -17.06 1.23 -3.77
N GLY A 93 -17.09 1.25 -2.43
CA GLY A 93 -15.96 1.65 -1.60
C GLY A 93 -14.73 0.75 -1.77
N VAL A 94 -14.92 -0.58 -1.71
CA VAL A 94 -13.83 -1.55 -1.89
C VAL A 94 -13.27 -1.52 -3.31
N ARG A 95 -14.14 -1.38 -4.34
CA ARG A 95 -13.69 -1.25 -5.73
C ARG A 95 -12.88 0.03 -5.96
N ALA A 96 -13.33 1.14 -5.39
CA ALA A 96 -12.64 2.42 -5.51
C ALA A 96 -11.28 2.39 -4.78
N GLU A 97 -11.23 1.84 -3.56
CA GLU A 97 -9.98 1.61 -2.84
C GLU A 97 -9.02 0.73 -3.65
N SER A 98 -9.50 -0.41 -4.15
CA SER A 98 -8.68 -1.31 -4.97
C SER A 98 -8.15 -0.62 -6.23
N ALA A 99 -8.96 0.23 -6.88
CA ALA A 99 -8.53 0.98 -8.06
C ALA A 99 -7.45 2.02 -7.72
N MET A 100 -7.57 2.72 -6.58
CA MET A 100 -6.56 3.66 -6.12
C MET A 100 -5.21 2.97 -5.84
N TRP A 101 -5.24 1.83 -5.14
CA TRP A 101 -4.03 1.05 -4.86
C TRP A 101 -3.43 0.42 -6.11
N MET A 102 -4.25 -0.06 -7.04
CA MET A 102 -3.77 -0.55 -8.33
C MET A 102 -3.11 0.58 -9.14
N GLY A 103 -3.73 1.77 -9.17
CA GLY A 103 -3.15 2.94 -9.80
C GLY A 103 -1.81 3.33 -9.18
N ALA A 104 -1.70 3.34 -7.85
CA ALA A 104 -0.45 3.58 -7.14
C ALA A 104 0.62 2.54 -7.47
N ALA A 105 0.25 1.25 -7.57
CA ALA A 105 1.17 0.17 -7.92
C ALA A 105 1.68 0.30 -9.36
N LEU A 106 0.81 0.62 -10.32
CA LEU A 106 1.19 0.85 -11.72
C LEU A 106 2.10 2.08 -11.86
N ALA A 107 1.80 3.17 -11.15
CA ALA A 107 2.65 4.35 -11.11
C ALA A 107 4.03 4.02 -10.51
N LEU A 108 4.07 3.26 -9.41
CA LEU A 108 5.34 2.81 -8.81
C LEU A 108 6.14 1.91 -9.75
N LEU A 109 5.48 1.02 -10.48
CA LEU A 109 6.13 0.18 -11.48
C LEU A 109 6.76 1.03 -12.58
N ALA A 110 6.01 1.99 -13.13
CA ALA A 110 6.52 2.91 -14.15
C ALA A 110 7.73 3.72 -13.67
N ILE A 111 7.67 4.25 -12.44
CA ILE A 111 8.78 4.98 -11.82
C ILE A 111 9.99 4.06 -11.60
N SER A 112 9.76 2.84 -11.12
CA SER A 112 10.83 1.87 -10.88
C SER A 112 11.54 1.49 -12.17
N VAL A 113 10.78 1.17 -13.22
CA VAL A 113 11.33 0.87 -14.55
C VAL A 113 12.10 2.07 -15.09
N GLY A 114 11.55 3.29 -14.99
CA GLY A 114 12.22 4.51 -15.43
C GLY A 114 13.53 4.79 -14.69
N SER A 115 13.54 4.66 -13.37
CA SER A 115 14.74 4.82 -12.54
C SER A 115 15.80 3.75 -12.84
N ILE A 116 15.40 2.49 -13.06
CA ILE A 116 16.34 1.42 -13.44
C ILE A 116 16.88 1.66 -14.86
N ALA A 117 16.04 2.07 -15.80
CA ALA A 117 16.47 2.41 -17.16
C ALA A 117 17.51 3.54 -17.12
N ARG A 118 17.24 4.62 -16.37
CA ARG A 118 18.16 5.73 -16.17
C ARG A 118 19.48 5.30 -15.55
N MET A 119 19.44 4.41 -14.55
CA MET A 119 20.64 3.84 -13.94
C MET A 119 21.53 3.14 -14.98
N VAL A 120 20.93 2.42 -15.93
CA VAL A 120 21.67 1.67 -16.96
C VAL A 120 22.14 2.59 -18.09
N THR A 121 21.29 3.51 -18.57
CA THR A 121 21.59 4.35 -19.74
C THR A 121 22.50 5.52 -19.42
N GLU A 122 22.36 6.13 -18.24
CA GLU A 122 23.13 7.30 -17.81
C GLU A 122 24.24 6.93 -16.82
N ASN A 123 24.36 5.66 -16.44
CA ASN A 123 25.26 5.17 -15.38
C ASN A 123 25.04 5.89 -14.03
N ASP A 124 23.81 6.37 -13.79
CA ASP A 124 23.42 7.03 -12.56
C ASP A 124 22.95 6.00 -11.52
N LEU A 125 23.90 5.49 -10.73
CA LEU A 125 23.66 4.53 -9.65
C LEU A 125 22.74 5.07 -8.54
N THR A 126 22.44 6.37 -8.53
CA THR A 126 21.57 7.00 -7.52
C THR A 126 20.12 7.11 -7.97
N ALA A 127 19.83 6.94 -9.26
CA ALA A 127 18.47 7.06 -9.82
C ALA A 127 17.40 6.17 -9.13
N PRO A 128 17.69 4.92 -8.69
CA PRO A 128 16.72 4.10 -7.96
C PRO A 128 16.35 4.63 -6.56
N ASN A 129 17.16 5.52 -5.98
CA ASN A 129 16.86 6.09 -4.66
C ASN A 129 15.59 6.97 -4.66
N ALA A 130 15.23 7.53 -5.82
CA ALA A 130 14.01 8.32 -5.95
C ALA A 130 12.72 7.48 -5.76
N ILE A 131 12.80 6.15 -5.94
CA ILE A 131 11.63 5.26 -5.91
C ILE A 131 10.95 5.29 -4.54
N PHE A 132 11.70 5.25 -3.43
CA PHE A 132 11.09 5.17 -2.11
C PHE A 132 10.37 6.48 -1.72
N GLY A 133 10.89 7.64 -2.14
CA GLY A 133 10.19 8.92 -1.93
C GLY A 133 8.86 8.96 -2.69
N ALA A 134 8.88 8.55 -3.96
CA ALA A 134 7.67 8.44 -4.77
C ALA A 134 6.67 7.42 -4.22
N ALA A 135 7.15 6.29 -3.67
CA ALA A 135 6.31 5.28 -3.04
C ALA A 135 5.46 5.86 -1.92
N PHE A 136 6.09 6.61 -0.99
CA PHE A 136 5.37 7.25 0.10
C PHE A 136 4.42 8.36 -0.36
N ALA A 137 4.73 9.08 -1.44
CA ALA A 137 3.80 10.04 -2.01
C ALA A 137 2.54 9.34 -2.55
N LEU A 138 2.72 8.21 -3.25
CA LEU A 138 1.61 7.41 -3.77
C LEU A 138 0.82 6.71 -2.67
N TYR A 139 1.47 6.25 -1.60
CA TYR A 139 0.80 5.75 -0.40
C TYR A 139 -0.05 6.84 0.25
N GLY A 140 0.48 8.06 0.36
CA GLY A 140 -0.27 9.21 0.87
C GLY A 140 -1.51 9.51 0.05
N ALA A 141 -1.38 9.50 -1.28
CA ALA A 141 -2.50 9.72 -2.20
C ALA A 141 -3.57 8.63 -2.08
N ALA A 142 -3.16 7.36 -2.07
CA ALA A 142 -4.08 6.23 -1.91
C ALA A 142 -4.79 6.26 -0.55
N LEU A 143 -4.05 6.46 0.54
CA LEU A 143 -4.61 6.57 1.90
C LEU A 143 -5.56 7.76 2.04
N PHE A 144 -5.23 8.92 1.43
CA PHE A 144 -6.09 10.09 1.44
C PHE A 144 -7.40 9.82 0.71
N GLY A 145 -7.33 9.21 -0.47
CA GLY A 145 -8.49 8.78 -1.24
C GLY A 145 -9.37 7.80 -0.46
N THR A 146 -8.77 6.76 0.11
CA THR A 146 -9.46 5.79 0.98
C THR A 146 -10.11 6.47 2.19
N ALA A 147 -9.42 7.39 2.86
CA ALA A 147 -9.96 8.12 4.01
C ALA A 147 -11.20 8.95 3.66
N LYS A 148 -11.19 9.62 2.49
CA LYS A 148 -12.32 10.43 2.03
C LYS A 148 -13.50 9.58 1.59
N LEU A 149 -13.25 8.47 0.89
CA LEU A 149 -14.30 7.56 0.44
C LEU A 149 -14.96 6.79 1.59
N SER A 150 -14.17 6.32 2.55
CA SER A 150 -14.65 5.56 3.71
C SER A 150 -15.16 6.42 4.87
N GLN A 151 -15.07 7.75 4.75
CA GLN A 151 -15.34 8.72 5.82
C GLN A 151 -14.58 8.43 7.13
N GLN A 152 -13.43 7.77 7.04
CA GLN A 152 -12.61 7.43 8.20
C GLN A 152 -11.48 8.46 8.36
N ALA A 153 -11.78 9.56 9.06
CA ALA A 153 -10.87 10.70 9.23
C ALA A 153 -9.48 10.32 9.79
N TRP A 154 -9.42 9.27 10.62
CA TRP A 154 -8.16 8.78 11.19
C TRP A 154 -7.17 8.24 10.14
N LEU A 155 -7.66 7.64 9.03
CA LEU A 155 -6.79 7.25 7.91
C LEU A 155 -6.16 8.47 7.23
N GLY A 156 -6.83 9.62 7.28
CA GLY A 156 -6.32 10.89 6.75
C GLY A 156 -5.05 11.36 7.47
N ALA A 157 -4.91 11.07 8.78
CA ALA A 157 -3.68 11.40 9.51
C ALA A 157 -2.48 10.60 8.98
N TYR A 158 -2.67 9.31 8.70
CA TYR A 158 -1.64 8.46 8.08
C TYR A 158 -1.29 8.89 6.66
N ALA A 159 -2.28 9.38 5.89
CA ALA A 159 -2.04 9.95 4.57
C ALA A 159 -1.12 11.18 4.61
N TRP A 160 -1.43 12.15 5.48
CA TRP A 160 -0.60 13.34 5.67
C TRP A 160 0.80 13.00 6.17
N LEU A 161 0.89 12.05 7.10
CA LEU A 161 2.17 11.55 7.57
C LEU A 161 2.98 10.91 6.43
N SER A 162 2.34 10.14 5.55
CA SER A 162 2.98 9.57 4.37
C SER A 162 3.54 10.64 3.44
N PHE A 163 2.80 11.72 3.19
CA PHE A 163 3.30 12.85 2.40
C PHE A 163 4.48 13.56 3.05
N ALA A 164 4.44 13.76 4.38
CA ALA A 164 5.56 14.34 5.12
C ALA A 164 6.83 13.47 5.03
N ILE A 165 6.66 12.15 5.20
CA ILE A 165 7.75 11.17 5.04
C ILE A 165 8.25 11.18 3.60
N ALA A 166 7.38 11.22 2.59
CA ALA A 166 7.78 11.32 1.19
C ALA A 166 8.66 12.54 0.93
N GLY A 167 8.27 13.72 1.43
CA GLY A 167 9.06 14.95 1.31
C GLY A 167 10.45 14.81 1.95
N ALA A 168 10.52 14.28 3.18
CA ALA A 168 11.78 14.03 3.85
C ALA A 168 12.66 13.02 3.08
N LEU A 169 12.07 11.94 2.59
CA LEU A 169 12.77 10.92 1.83
C LEU A 169 13.27 11.43 0.48
N CYS A 170 12.52 12.29 -0.21
CA CYS A 170 12.99 12.96 -1.42
C CYS A 170 14.18 13.90 -1.11
N LEU A 171 14.11 14.66 -0.01
CA LEU A 171 15.19 15.56 0.40
C LEU A 171 16.49 14.80 0.71
N PHE A 172 16.38 13.61 1.30
CA PHE A 172 17.51 12.79 1.73
C PHE A 172 17.73 11.53 0.88
N ALA A 173 17.28 11.54 -0.39
CA ALA A 173 17.22 10.33 -1.23
C ALA A 173 18.55 9.56 -1.30
N ASN A 174 19.68 10.28 -1.37
CA ASN A 174 21.01 9.68 -1.52
C ASN A 174 21.68 9.28 -0.21
N GLN A 175 21.04 9.56 0.94
CA GLN A 175 21.58 9.23 2.24
C GLN A 175 21.21 7.80 2.64
N ALA A 176 22.19 7.00 3.08
CA ALA A 176 21.94 5.61 3.46
C ALA A 176 20.88 5.48 4.59
N TRP A 177 20.90 6.39 5.56
CA TRP A 177 19.96 6.36 6.69
C TRP A 177 18.49 6.58 6.26
N ALA A 178 18.24 7.20 5.08
CA ALA A 178 16.89 7.43 4.59
C ALA A 178 16.11 6.12 4.42
N TYR A 179 16.78 5.01 4.11
CA TYR A 179 16.18 3.68 4.06
C TYR A 179 15.65 3.19 5.42
N LEU A 180 16.30 3.53 6.53
CA LEU A 180 15.74 3.25 7.86
C LEU A 180 14.49 4.11 8.12
N GLY A 181 14.53 5.37 7.68
CA GLY A 181 13.34 6.24 7.70
C GLY A 181 12.18 5.66 6.89
N ALA A 182 12.46 5.11 5.71
CA ALA A 182 11.47 4.42 4.87
C ALA A 182 10.96 3.12 5.51
N ALA A 183 11.81 2.37 6.22
CA ALA A 183 11.41 1.18 6.95
C ALA A 183 10.45 1.53 8.11
N ALA A 184 10.84 2.49 8.96
CA ALA A 184 10.00 2.99 10.05
C ALA A 184 8.70 3.61 9.51
N GLY A 185 8.80 4.39 8.44
CA GLY A 185 7.66 4.98 7.76
C GLY A 185 6.68 3.92 7.27
N SER A 186 7.15 2.80 6.74
CA SER A 186 6.30 1.71 6.24
C SER A 186 5.56 1.01 7.39
N LEU A 187 6.22 0.86 8.54
CA LEU A 187 5.57 0.34 9.74
C LEU A 187 4.48 1.29 10.28
N ILE A 188 4.71 2.59 10.21
CA ILE A 188 3.77 3.57 10.74
C ILE A 188 2.60 3.81 9.75
N VAL A 189 2.90 3.98 8.46
CA VAL A 189 1.92 4.40 7.45
C VAL A 189 1.12 3.25 6.87
N LEU A 190 1.66 2.04 6.82
CA LEU A 190 0.97 0.87 6.28
C LEU A 190 0.63 -0.13 7.40
N PHE A 191 1.63 -0.60 8.14
CA PHE A 191 1.40 -1.67 9.13
C PHE A 191 0.46 -1.23 10.26
N ALA A 192 0.67 -0.07 10.87
CA ALA A 192 -0.17 0.41 11.98
C ALA A 192 -1.65 0.57 11.59
N PRO A 193 -2.02 1.30 10.50
CA PRO A 193 -3.40 1.34 10.06
C PRO A 193 -3.91 -0.03 9.60
N GLY A 194 -3.07 -0.89 9.03
CA GLY A 194 -3.43 -2.27 8.69
C GLY A 194 -3.88 -3.09 9.89
N VAL A 195 -3.15 -3.04 11.01
CA VAL A 195 -3.53 -3.71 12.26
C VAL A 195 -4.83 -3.13 12.82
N LEU A 196 -5.01 -1.81 12.76
CA LEU A 196 -6.24 -1.14 13.19
C LEU A 196 -7.45 -1.57 12.34
N LEU A 197 -7.28 -1.71 11.03
CA LEU A 197 -8.32 -2.20 10.13
C LEU A 197 -8.65 -3.67 10.41
N LEU A 198 -7.65 -4.54 10.58
CA LEU A 198 -7.86 -5.95 10.91
C LEU A 198 -8.63 -6.15 12.22
N ARG A 199 -8.36 -5.33 13.24
CA ARG A 199 -9.11 -5.36 14.51
C ARG A 199 -10.57 -4.96 14.37
N ARG A 200 -10.92 -4.24 13.30
CA ARG A 200 -12.28 -3.78 13.01
C ARG A 200 -12.98 -4.61 11.94
N GLU A 201 -12.28 -5.56 11.30
CA GLU A 201 -12.92 -6.52 10.42
C GLU A 201 -13.84 -7.43 11.27
N PRO A 202 -15.12 -7.63 10.88
CA PRO A 202 -15.98 -8.56 11.57
C PRO A 202 -15.36 -9.95 11.52
N SER A 203 -15.09 -10.55 12.68
CA SER A 203 -14.69 -11.95 12.75
C SER A 203 -15.82 -12.80 12.21
N ASN A 204 -15.51 -13.76 11.32
CA ASN A 204 -16.45 -14.81 10.94
C ASN A 204 -16.83 -15.61 12.19
N ILE A 205 -17.81 -15.12 12.95
CA ILE A 205 -18.53 -15.87 13.97
C ILE A 205 -19.99 -15.75 13.60
N VAL A 206 -20.43 -16.71 12.77
CA VAL A 206 -21.73 -17.37 12.91
C VAL A 206 -21.43 -18.86 12.86
#